data_AF-A0A5C9BZH2-F1
#
_entry.id   AF-A0A5C9BZH2-F1
#
_cell.length_a   1.000
_cell.length_b   1.000
_cell.length_c   1.000
_cell.angle_alpha   90.00
_cell.angle_beta   90.00
_cell.angle_gamma   90.00
#
_symmetry.space_group_name_H-M   'P 1'
#
loop_
_entity.id
_entity.type
_entity.pdbx_description
1 polymer ?
#
loop_
_entity_poly.entity_id
_entity_poly.type
_entity_poly.pdbx_seq_one_letter_code
_entity_poly.pdbx_strand_id
1 'polypeptide(L)'
;MFKKLITALLTLSLLTLSACGSPGPKYRNARSYSEGLAPVQTQGGRWGFINERQDWVIQPRFEDAREFQGGKAAVRQNGKWGFINKRGEWL
;
A
#
# COMPACT_ATOMS: atom_id res chain seq x y z
N MET A 1 30.01 23.97 -41.27
CA MET A 1 29.44 24.57 -40.04
C MET A 1 27.90 24.40 -39.96
N PHE A 2 27.34 23.21 -40.23
CA PHE A 2 25.88 22.96 -40.13
C PHE A 2 25.52 21.61 -39.48
N LYS A 3 26.48 20.96 -38.81
CA LYS A 3 26.26 19.67 -38.11
C LYS A 3 26.13 19.79 -36.58
N LYS A 4 26.05 21.01 -36.04
CA LYS A 4 25.92 21.26 -34.60
C LYS A 4 24.52 21.73 -34.16
N LEU A 5 23.59 21.93 -35.10
CA LEU A 5 22.27 22.52 -34.81
C LEU A 5 21.12 21.49 -34.67
N ILE A 6 21.36 20.22 -35.00
CA ILE A 6 20.36 19.14 -34.86
C ILE A 6 20.54 18.29 -33.60
N THR A 7 21.71 18.36 -32.94
CA THR A 7 21.98 17.61 -31.70
C THR A 7 21.49 18.33 -30.44
N ALA A 8 21.10 19.60 -30.53
CA ALA A 8 20.52 20.37 -29.43
C ALA A 8 19.01 20.10 -29.20
N LEU A 9 18.40 19.19 -29.98
CA LEU A 9 17.01 18.75 -29.82
C LEU A 9 16.87 17.35 -29.19
N LEU A 10 17.98 16.70 -28.79
CA LEU A 10 17.97 15.29 -28.38
C LEU A 10 18.61 14.99 -27.02
N THR A 11 18.98 15.99 -26.23
CA THR A 11 19.36 15.75 -24.82
C THR A 11 18.71 16.79 -23.93
N LEU A 12 18.02 16.31 -22.89
CA LEU A 12 17.57 17.05 -21.70
C LEU A 12 16.10 17.51 -21.66
N SER A 13 15.18 16.56 -21.65
CA SER A 13 14.14 16.50 -20.60
C SER A 13 13.56 15.09 -20.47
N LEU A 14 14.44 14.08 -20.29
CA LEU A 14 13.99 12.83 -19.69
C LEU A 14 13.87 13.07 -18.18
N LEU A 15 12.67 12.83 -17.64
CA LEU A 15 12.32 12.75 -16.21
C LEU A 15 12.29 14.07 -15.42
N THR A 16 11.19 14.82 -15.54
CA THR A 16 10.40 15.01 -14.31
C THR A 16 9.10 14.24 -14.52
N LEU A 17 9.16 12.94 -14.22
CA LEU A 17 7.96 12.18 -13.94
C LEU A 17 7.35 12.86 -12.71
N SER A 18 6.46 13.83 -12.93
CA SER A 18 5.46 14.20 -11.96
C SER A 18 4.57 12.96 -11.81
N ALA A 19 5.06 11.98 -11.06
CA ALA A 19 4.25 10.94 -10.45
C ALA A 19 3.38 11.66 -9.42
N CYS A 20 2.37 12.38 -9.92
CA CYS A 20 1.24 12.81 -9.14
C CYS A 20 0.52 11.50 -8.74
N GLY A 21 0.91 10.96 -7.59
CA GLY A 21 0.43 9.71 -7.05
C GLY A 21 1.21 8.49 -7.57
N SER A 22 2.08 7.92 -6.73
CA SER A 22 2.44 6.50 -6.85
C SER A 22 1.14 5.69 -6.91
N PRO A 23 0.96 4.75 -7.86
CA PRO A 23 -0.21 3.90 -7.84
C PRO A 23 -0.11 3.02 -6.58
N GLY A 24 -0.87 3.39 -5.55
CA GLY A 24 -1.04 2.59 -4.36
C GLY A 24 -1.57 1.18 -4.71
N PRO A 25 -1.55 0.25 -3.75
CA PRO A 25 -1.98 -1.11 -3.99
C PRO A 25 -3.42 -1.16 -4.48
N LYS A 26 -3.67 -2.04 -5.45
CA LYS A 26 -5.03 -2.31 -5.92
C LYS A 26 -5.74 -3.19 -4.89
N TYR A 27 -6.84 -2.68 -4.34
CA TYR A 27 -7.72 -3.41 -3.43
C TYR A 27 -9.18 -3.29 -3.88
N ARG A 28 -9.97 -4.31 -3.56
CA ARG A 28 -11.40 -4.35 -3.90
C ARG A 28 -12.30 -3.85 -2.77
N ASN A 29 -11.81 -3.93 -1.53
CA ASN A 29 -12.48 -3.45 -0.33
C ASN A 29 -11.46 -2.75 0.57
N ALA A 30 -11.92 -1.77 1.33
CA ALA A 30 -11.18 -1.10 2.38
C ALA A 30 -12.11 -0.86 3.58
N ARG A 31 -11.56 -0.86 4.80
CA ARG A 31 -12.25 -0.27 5.96
C ARG A 31 -11.59 1.05 6.33
N SER A 32 -12.18 1.77 7.28
CA SER A 32 -11.68 3.09 7.69
C SER A 32 -10.27 3.01 8.26
N TYR A 33 -9.51 4.10 8.09
CA TYR A 33 -8.28 4.29 8.83
C TYR A 33 -8.57 4.34 10.32
N SER A 34 -7.75 3.65 11.09
CA SER A 34 -7.70 3.78 12.54
C SER A 34 -6.26 3.67 13.00
N GLU A 35 -5.85 4.58 13.87
CA GLU A 35 -4.49 4.69 14.38
C GLU A 35 -3.38 4.66 13.31
N GLY A 36 -3.65 5.29 12.16
CA GLY A 36 -2.73 5.44 11.03
C GLY A 36 -2.69 4.27 10.04
N LEU A 37 -3.51 3.23 10.23
CA LEU A 37 -3.57 2.07 9.35
C LEU A 37 -5.01 1.77 8.90
N ALA A 38 -5.20 1.38 7.65
CA ALA A 38 -6.47 0.88 7.14
C ALA A 38 -6.32 -0.58 6.68
N PRO A 39 -7.22 -1.49 7.09
CA PRO A 39 -7.26 -2.83 6.53
C PRO A 39 -7.87 -2.76 5.13
N VAL A 40 -7.21 -3.40 4.17
CA VAL A 40 -7.64 -3.43 2.77
C VAL A 40 -7.56 -4.86 2.24
N GLN A 41 -8.52 -5.21 1.39
CA GLN A 41 -8.61 -6.53 0.77
C GLN A 41 -8.13 -6.47 -0.67
N THR A 42 -7.10 -7.26 -0.99
CA THR A 42 -6.63 -7.39 -2.37
C THR A 42 -7.67 -8.02 -3.28
N GLN A 43 -7.44 -7.94 -4.59
CA GLN A 43 -8.28 -8.64 -5.57
C GLN A 43 -8.32 -10.17 -5.33
N GLY A 44 -7.22 -10.74 -4.82
CA GLY A 44 -7.14 -12.15 -4.40
C GLY A 44 -7.86 -12.48 -3.09
N GLY A 45 -8.57 -11.52 -2.50
CA GLY A 45 -9.40 -11.73 -1.31
C GLY A 45 -8.65 -11.73 0.02
N ARG A 46 -7.32 -11.53 0.01
CA ARG A 46 -6.51 -11.48 1.24
C ARG A 46 -6.47 -10.06 1.80
N TRP A 47 -6.54 -9.96 3.12
CA TRP A 47 -6.46 -8.71 3.84
C TRP A 47 -5.04 -8.42 4.31
N GLY A 48 -4.64 -7.15 4.19
CA GLY A 48 -3.43 -6.56 4.75
C GLY A 48 -3.74 -5.15 5.27
N PHE A 49 -2.72 -4.38 5.64
CA PHE A 49 -2.88 -3.03 6.18
C PHE A 49 -1.98 -2.04 5.44
N ILE A 50 -2.58 -0.91 5.05
CA ILE A 50 -1.88 0.20 4.41
C ILE A 50 -1.82 1.42 5.32
N ASN A 51 -0.80 2.26 5.12
CA ASN A 51 -0.73 3.59 5.72
C ASN A 51 -1.47 4.63 4.83
N GLU A 52 -1.53 5.88 5.30
CA GLU A 52 -2.17 6.99 4.59
C GLU A 52 -1.48 7.36 3.26
N ARG A 53 -0.21 6.95 3.08
CA ARG A 53 0.53 7.10 1.83
C ARG A 53 0.20 6.00 0.83
N GLN A 54 -0.73 5.11 1.17
CA GLN A 54 -1.08 3.92 0.43
C GLN A 54 0.10 2.94 0.27
N ASP A 55 0.99 2.86 1.25
CA ASP A 55 2.02 1.81 1.29
C ASP A 55 1.59 0.67 2.21
N TRP A 56 1.94 -0.56 1.84
CA TRP A 56 1.75 -1.72 2.71
C TRP A 56 2.63 -1.62 3.95
N VAL A 57 1.99 -1.57 5.12
CA VAL A 57 2.68 -1.75 6.42
C VAL A 57 2.62 -3.21 6.84
N ILE A 58 1.50 -3.88 6.58
CA ILE A 58 1.34 -5.31 6.81
C ILE A 58 0.86 -5.96 5.52
N GLN A 59 1.69 -6.84 4.96
CA GLN A 59 1.41 -7.48 3.67
C GLN A 59 0.11 -8.32 3.73
N PRO A 60 -0.64 -8.39 2.62
CA PRO A 60 -1.89 -9.16 2.55
C PRO A 60 -1.68 -10.64 2.80
N ARG A 61 -2.13 -11.13 3.96
CA ARG A 61 -1.99 -12.55 4.34
C ARG A 61 -3.11 -13.06 5.23
N PHE A 62 -4.14 -12.26 5.49
CA PHE A 62 -5.26 -12.65 6.35
C PHE A 62 -6.50 -12.96 5.51
N GLU A 63 -7.37 -13.81 6.03
CA GLU A 63 -8.70 -14.09 5.46
C GLU A 63 -9.67 -12.94 5.72
N ASP A 64 -9.49 -12.24 6.84
CA ASP A 64 -10.23 -11.04 7.25
C ASP A 64 -9.36 -10.21 8.23
N ALA A 65 -9.57 -8.89 8.30
CA ALA A 65 -8.81 -7.99 9.17
C ALA A 65 -9.60 -6.76 9.60
N ARG A 66 -9.87 -6.60 10.90
CA ARG A 66 -10.55 -5.44 11.50
C ARG A 66 -9.58 -4.26 11.66
N GLU A 67 -10.14 -3.09 11.88
CA GLU A 67 -9.43 -1.85 12.17
C GLU A 67 -8.58 -1.99 13.45
N PHE A 68 -7.49 -1.21 13.53
CA PHE A 68 -6.71 -1.13 14.75
C PHE A 68 -7.50 -0.40 15.85
N GLN A 69 -7.46 -0.94 17.07
CA GLN A 69 -8.01 -0.30 18.26
C GLN A 69 -7.19 -0.72 19.49
N GLY A 70 -6.68 0.25 20.23
CA GLY A 70 -5.80 0.00 21.38
C GLY A 70 -4.48 -0.66 20.96
N GLY A 71 -3.92 -0.29 19.80
CA GLY A 71 -2.63 -0.81 19.33
C GLY A 71 -2.64 -2.24 18.77
N LYS A 72 -3.82 -2.87 18.69
CA LYS A 72 -4.01 -4.21 18.11
C LYS A 72 -5.15 -4.25 17.10
N ALA A 73 -5.10 -5.21 16.18
CA ALA A 73 -6.16 -5.48 15.22
C ALA A 73 -6.56 -6.95 15.28
N ALA A 74 -7.87 -7.23 15.20
CA ALA A 74 -8.35 -8.60 15.06
C ALA A 74 -8.22 -9.05 13.61
N VAL A 75 -7.56 -10.18 13.38
CA VAL A 75 -7.36 -10.78 12.05
C VAL A 75 -7.73 -12.24 12.06
N ARG A 76 -8.16 -12.74 10.89
CA ARG A 76 -8.51 -14.14 10.70
C ARG A 76 -7.45 -14.84 9.86
N GLN A 77 -6.92 -15.97 10.36
CA GLN A 77 -6.00 -16.84 9.62
C GLN A 77 -6.30 -18.30 9.95
N ASN A 78 -6.33 -19.15 8.93
CA ASN A 78 -6.63 -20.58 9.06
C ASN A 78 -8.00 -20.81 9.76
N GLY A 79 -9.00 -20.00 9.41
CA GLY A 79 -10.33 -20.06 10.01
C GLY A 79 -10.46 -19.58 11.46
N LYS A 80 -9.38 -19.12 12.10
CA LYS A 80 -9.38 -18.65 13.50
C LYS A 80 -9.11 -17.16 13.60
N TRP A 81 -9.74 -16.51 14.57
CA TRP A 81 -9.47 -15.12 14.92
C TRP A 81 -8.38 -15.02 15.98
N GLY A 82 -7.53 -14.01 15.85
CA GLY A 82 -6.57 -13.61 16.87
C GLY A 82 -6.19 -12.14 16.71
N PHE A 83 -5.27 -11.65 17.52
CA PHE A 83 -4.82 -10.26 17.47
C PHE A 83 -3.40 -10.16 16.92
N ILE A 84 -3.16 -9.07 16.20
CA ILE A 84 -1.82 -8.67 15.79
C ILE A 84 -1.51 -7.25 16.26
N ASN A 85 -0.23 -6.94 16.46
CA ASN A 85 0.24 -5.58 16.67
C ASN A 85 0.47 -4.84 15.33
N LYS A 86 0.87 -3.56 15.39
CA LYS A 86 1.12 -2.72 14.20
C LYS A 86 2.28 -3.17 13.31
N ARG A 87 3.14 -4.09 13.77
CA ARG A 87 4.17 -4.76 12.96
C ARG A 87 3.65 -6.02 12.30
N GLY A 88 2.40 -6.41 12.57
CA GLY A 88 1.78 -7.63 12.08
C GLY A 88 2.15 -8.88 12.87
N GLU A 89 2.81 -8.75 14.02
CA GLU A 89 3.16 -9.88 14.89
C GLU A 89 1.94 -10.29 15.71
N TRP A 90 1.74 -11.60 15.89
CA TRP A 90 0.68 -12.15 16.73
C TRP A 90 0.88 -11.78 18.21
N LEU A 91 -0.24 -11.54 18.91
CA LEU A 91 -0.30 -11.28 20.35
C LEU A 91 -0.90 -12.46 21.11
#